data_AF-A0AAX2H4D6-F1
#
_entry.id   AF-A0AAX2H4D6-F1
#
_cell.length_a   1.000
_cell.length_b   1.000
_cell.length_c   1.000
_cell.angle_alpha   90.00
_cell.angle_beta   90.00
_cell.angle_gamma   90.00
#
_symmetry.space_group_name_H-M   'P 1'
#
loop_
_entity.id
_entity.type
_entity.pdbx_description
1 polymer ?
#
loop_
_entity_poly.entity_id
_entity_poly.type
_entity_poly.pdbx_seq_one_letter_code
_entity_poly.pdbx_strand_id
1 'polypeptide(L)' 'MIISTQTESADHIKRKTQESILEAATRQNIYAVYHEQGLPHIHVKNLGFSEQEFEKKLERFKCEIRSTISVKEPIELFIH' A
#
# COMPACT_ATOMS: atom_id res chain seq x y z
N MET A 1 -33.44 21.53 5.50
CA MET A 1 -32.75 20.71 4.49
C MET A 1 -31.39 20.36 5.08
N ILE A 2 -31.23 19.18 5.67
CA ILE A 2 -29.94 18.76 6.23
C ILE A 2 -29.14 18.24 5.04
N ILE A 3 -28.13 19.01 4.62
CA ILE A 3 -27.16 18.58 3.62
C ILE A 3 -26.40 17.43 4.26
N SER A 4 -26.80 16.21 3.92
CA SER A 4 -26.01 15.01 4.21
C SER A 4 -24.75 15.14 3.38
N THR A 5 -23.70 15.76 3.94
CA THR A 5 -22.36 15.65 3.39
C THR A 5 -22.08 14.16 3.30
N GLN A 6 -22.08 13.67 2.06
CA GLN A 6 -21.73 12.30 1.72
C GLN A 6 -20.46 11.96 2.48
N THR A 7 -20.60 11.20 3.54
CA THR A 7 -19.47 10.57 4.20
C THR A 7 -19.09 9.47 3.23
N GLU A 8 -18.28 9.81 2.23
CA GLU A 8 -17.60 8.83 1.41
C GLU A 8 -16.95 7.88 2.42
N SER A 9 -17.55 6.70 2.54
CA SER A 9 -17.42 5.91 3.76
C SER A 9 -15.94 5.60 3.96
N ALA A 10 -15.43 5.67 5.19
CA ALA A 10 -14.02 5.36 5.47
C ALA A 10 -13.58 4.01 4.86
N ASP A 11 -14.54 3.09 4.70
CA ASP A 11 -14.42 1.82 3.97
C ASP A 11 -14.00 2.00 2.49
N HIS A 12 -14.59 2.97 1.79
CA HIS A 12 -14.33 3.26 0.39
C HIS A 12 -12.93 3.86 0.17
N ILE A 13 -12.49 4.73 1.09
CA ILE A 13 -11.12 5.29 1.07
C ILE A 13 -10.10 4.17 1.32
N LYS A 14 -10.35 3.30 2.30
CA LYS A 14 -9.47 2.17 2.63
C LYS A 14 -9.31 1.18 1.47
N ARG A 15 -10.41 0.77 0.83
CA ARG A 15 -10.36 -0.11 -0.35
C ARG A 15 -9.56 0.51 -1.48
N LYS A 16 -9.81 1.78 -1.79
CA LYS A 16 -9.07 2.49 -2.85
C LYS A 16 -7.57 2.58 -2.54
N THR A 17 -7.21 2.80 -1.27
CA THR A 17 -5.81 2.78 -0.81
C THR A 17 -5.20 1.38 -0.96
N GLN A 18 -5.90 0.32 -0.56
CA GLN A 18 -5.46 -1.06 -0.74
C GLN A 18 -5.23 -1.39 -2.21
N GLU A 19 -6.19 -1.11 -3.08
CA GLU A 19 -6.09 -1.37 -4.52
C GLU A 19 -4.88 -0.67 -5.13
N SER A 20 -4.66 0.59 -4.75
CA SER A 20 -3.54 1.37 -5.26
C SER A 20 -2.18 0.85 -4.76
N ILE A 21 -2.11 0.37 -3.50
CA ILE A 21 -0.91 -0.29 -2.95
C ILE A 21 -0.61 -1.59 -3.71
N LEU A 22 -1.63 -2.42 -3.96
CA LEU A 22 -1.46 -3.70 -4.67
C LEU A 22 -1.09 -3.47 -6.15
N GLU A 23 -1.65 -2.44 -6.78
CA GLU A 23 -1.24 -2.00 -8.12
C GLU A 23 0.23 -1.57 -8.14
N ALA A 24 0.68 -0.74 -7.19
CA ALA A 24 2.07 -0.31 -7.11
C ALA A 24 3.02 -1.50 -6.95
N ALA A 25 2.67 -2.48 -6.09
CA ALA A 25 3.44 -3.70 -5.93
C ALA A 25 3.54 -4.50 -7.24
N THR A 26 2.41 -4.63 -7.95
CA THR A 26 2.34 -5.33 -9.24
C THR A 26 3.22 -4.64 -10.30
N ARG A 27 3.20 -3.31 -10.38
CA ARG A 27 4.04 -2.52 -11.32
C ARG A 27 5.53 -2.70 -11.07
N GLN A 28 5.93 -2.82 -9.80
CA GLN A 28 7.33 -3.10 -9.43
C GLN A 28 7.69 -4.59 -9.53
N ASN A 29 6.73 -5.44 -9.88
CA ASN A 29 6.85 -6.91 -9.88
C ASN A 29 7.35 -7.41 -8.51
N ILE A 30 6.68 -6.94 -7.46
CA ILE A 30 6.89 -7.27 -6.06
C ILE A 30 5.65 -8.00 -5.57
N TYR A 31 5.85 -9.12 -4.87
CA TYR A 31 4.76 -9.77 -4.16
C TYR A 31 4.47 -8.99 -2.88
N ALA A 32 3.28 -8.39 -2.79
CA ALA A 32 2.81 -7.68 -1.62
C ALA A 32 1.44 -8.21 -1.18
N VAL A 33 1.26 -8.41 0.12
CA VAL A 33 -0.05 -8.71 0.73
C VAL A 33 -0.40 -7.60 1.70
N TYR A 34 -1.58 -7.01 1.53
CA TYR A 34 -2.09 -5.97 2.41
C TYR A 34 -3.04 -6.58 3.45
N HIS A 35 -2.79 -6.27 4.72
CA HIS A 35 -3.60 -6.74 5.84
C HIS A 35 -4.27 -5.56 6.55
N GLU A 36 -5.59 -5.67 6.76
CA GLU A 36 -6.42 -4.63 7.38
C GLU A 36 -6.69 -4.84 8.88
N GLN A 37 -6.15 -5.90 9.48
CA GLN A 37 -6.32 -6.15 10.91
C GLN A 37 -5.37 -5.28 11.73
N GLY A 38 -5.90 -4.24 12.37
CA GLY A 38 -5.13 -3.33 13.23
C GLY A 38 -4.49 -2.19 12.44
N LEU A 39 -3.18 -2.00 12.59
CA LEU A 39 -2.43 -1.07 11.75
C LEU A 39 -2.29 -1.68 10.33
N PRO A 40 -2.59 -0.90 9.27
CA PRO A 40 -2.43 -1.38 7.91
C PRO A 40 -0.97 -1.75 7.68
N HIS A 41 -0.73 -2.99 7.26
CA HIS A 41 0.61 -3.46 6.99
C HIS A 41 0.71 -4.25 5.69
N ILE A 42 1.89 -4.16 5.08
CA ILE A 42 2.21 -4.77 3.79
C ILE A 42 3.31 -5.79 4.01
N HIS A 43 3.02 -7.05 3.71
CA HIS A 43 4.03 -8.11 3.66
C HIS A 43 4.59 -8.20 2.27
N VAL A 44 5.89 -7.91 2.14
CA VAL A 44 6.62 -8.00 0.89
C VAL A 44 7.52 -9.24 0.91
N LYS A 45 7.46 -10.06 -0.14
CA LYS A 45 8.34 -11.23 -0.29
C LYS A 45 9.25 -11.08 -1.50
N ASN A 46 10.54 -11.40 -1.35
CA ASN A 46 11.43 -11.50 -2.50
C ASN A 46 11.10 -12.76 -3.32
N LEU A 47 10.78 -12.57 -4.62
CA LEU A 47 10.42 -13.63 -5.56
C LEU A 47 11.63 -14.27 -6.28
N GLY A 48 12.85 -14.04 -5.78
CA GLY A 48 14.09 -14.56 -6.38
C GLY A 48 14.89 -13.52 -7.17
N PHE A 49 14.63 -12.23 -6.95
CA PHE A 49 15.50 -11.16 -7.43
C PHE A 49 16.79 -11.11 -6.57
N SER A 50 17.87 -10.58 -7.14
CA SER A 50 19.06 -10.27 -6.35
C SER A 50 18.74 -9.21 -5.30
N GLU A 51 19.48 -9.19 -4.18
CA GLU A 51 19.23 -8.24 -3.09
C GLU A 51 19.25 -6.78 -3.57
N GLN A 52 20.18 -6.41 -4.46
CA GLN A 52 20.23 -5.07 -5.05
C GLN A 52 19.03 -4.75 -5.95
N GLU A 53 18.58 -5.71 -6.76
CA GLU A 53 17.40 -5.52 -7.62
C GLU A 53 16.13 -5.40 -6.77
N PHE A 54 16.01 -6.24 -5.74
CA PHE A 54 14.90 -6.21 -4.81
C PHE A 54 14.85 -4.91 -4.00
N GLU A 55 16.00 -4.42 -3.50
CA GLU A 55 16.09 -3.15 -2.77
C GLU A 55 15.66 -1.97 -3.65
N LYS A 56 16.16 -1.89 -4.89
CA LYS A 56 15.75 -0.85 -5.85
C LYS A 56 14.26 -0.86 -6.14
N LYS A 57 13.68 -2.06 -6.33
CA LYS A 57 12.24 -2.23 -6.53
C LYS A 57 11.45 -1.83 -5.29
N LEU A 58 11.92 -2.23 -4.12
CA LEU A 58 11.32 -1.91 -2.84
C LEU A 58 11.35 -0.40 -2.56
N GLU A 59 12.44 0.29 -2.87
CA GLU A 59 12.52 1.76 -2.77
C GLU A 59 11.52 2.45 -3.69
N ARG A 60 11.41 1.99 -4.95
CA ARG A 60 10.40 2.51 -5.89
C ARG A 60 8.98 2.29 -5.37
N PHE A 61 8.71 1.09 -4.86
CA PHE A 61 7.43 0.76 -4.24
C PHE A 61 7.13 1.66 -3.03
N LYS A 62 8.10 1.87 -2.13
CA LYS A 62 7.99 2.79 -0.99
C LYS A 62 7.69 4.23 -1.43
N CYS A 63 8.27 4.67 -2.54
CA CYS A 63 8.00 5.99 -3.11
C CYS A 63 6.55 6.09 -3.65
N GLU A 64 6.11 5.10 -4.42
CA GLU A 64 4.76 5.07 -5.00
C GLU A 64 3.65 5.00 -3.94
N ILE A 65 3.82 4.16 -2.92
CA ILE A 65 2.85 4.08 -1.81
C ILE A 65 2.83 5.39 -1.03
N ARG A 66 3.98 6.06 -0.79
CA ARG A 66 4.00 7.38 -0.15
C ARG A 66 3.22 8.45 -0.93
N SER A 67 3.26 8.41 -2.26
CA SER A 67 2.45 9.30 -3.09
C SER A 67 0.96 8.92 -3.13
N THR A 68 0.65 7.65 -2.91
CA THR A 68 -0.73 7.11 -2.94
C THR A 68 -1.46 7.34 -1.62
N ILE A 69 -0.76 7.16 -0.50
CA ILE A 69 -1.30 7.31 0.85
C ILE A 69 -1.15 8.79 1.25
N SER A 70 -2.01 9.66 0.72
CA SER A 70 -1.94 11.11 0.98
C SER A 70 -2.31 11.52 2.42
N VAL A 71 -2.47 10.59 3.37
CA VAL A 71 -3.16 10.86 4.65
C VAL A 71 -2.56 10.08 5.84
N LYS A 72 -2.02 10.85 6.80
CA LYS A 72 -1.98 10.73 8.28
C LYS A 72 -1.84 9.38 9.04
N GLU A 73 -2.05 8.21 8.43
CA GLU A 73 -1.94 6.91 9.10
C GLU A 73 -0.61 6.21 8.74
N PRO A 74 0.17 5.72 9.73
CA PRO A 74 1.38 4.96 9.47
C PRO A 74 1.02 3.58 8.89
N ILE A 75 1.60 3.24 7.74
CA ILE A 75 1.58 1.87 7.20
C ILE A 75 2.90 1.18 7.56
N GLU A 76 2.81 -0.01 8.14
CA GLU A 76 3.99 -0.82 8.43
C GLU A 76 4.38 -1.70 7.23
N LEU A 77 5.66 -1.70 6.87
CA LEU A 77 6.20 -2.55 5.80
C LEU A 77 7.03 -3.65 6.41
N PHE A 78 6.58 -4.90 6.25
CA PHE A 78 7.33 -6.09 6.65
C PHE A 78 7.94 -6.73 5.41
N ILE A 79 9.24 -6.98 5.46
CA ILE A 79 10.02 -7.56 4.36
C ILE A 79 10.45 -8.96 4.82
N HIS A 80 10.08 -9.98 4.03
CA HIS A 80 10.37 -11.39 4.28
C HIS A 80 11.18 -12.02 3.15
#